data_AF-A0A3Q3G178-F1
#
_entry.id   AF-A0A3Q3G178-F1
#
_cell.length_a   1.000
_cell.length_b   1.000
_cell.length_c   1.000
_cell.angle_alpha   90.00
_cell.angle_beta   90.00
_cell.angle_gamma   90.00
#
_symmetry.space_group_name_H-M   'P 1'
#
loop_
_entity.id
_entity.type
_entity.pdbx_description
1 polymer ?
#
loop_
_entity_poly.entity_id
_entity_poly.type
_entity_poly.pdbx_seq_one_letter_code
_entity_poly.pdbx_strand_id
1 'polypeptide(L)'
;MIVFLSCRGVLGPSGGPVRVHKLHGRYNYLSSYANGIQSQALSRWTASFSLTSRWRHFCQHDNTFVNIDMIRSISFLLTNYTQPKELLFAIKEVAYLGGDTNTGKAIMHTAESFFTQENGGRRGHPRVMMVLIDGWPSDDLEQAAMLARESGINVFLVSVAKPAPEEFSMVRDKEFMKKAVCKDNGFFSYLIPSWFSTTKHVKPLTQRICSLDGLLCSKTCYNSVNIGFLIDGSSSVGDGNFRMVLDLLTGISRSFDISDVGAHIGAVQFTYDQRLEFGLFDHHNKEDAINALKRIPYMSGGTATGAAITYATQNLFRRTGPGRNFLIVVTDGQSYDDVRGPAMAALKQGITIFSVGVAWAPMDDLKAMSSEPKDSHTFFTREFTGLEKFIPQLVRGICRDFTENN
;
A
#
# COMPACT_ATOMS: atom_id res chain seq x y z
N MET A 1 29.35 25.59 0.21
CA MET A 1 29.02 26.22 1.51
C MET A 1 27.80 27.12 1.27
N ILE A 2 26.60 26.64 1.59
CA ILE A 2 25.36 27.38 1.35
C ILE A 2 25.04 28.16 2.64
N VAL A 3 25.06 29.48 2.56
CA VAL A 3 24.53 30.36 3.61
C VAL A 3 23.05 30.55 3.31
N PHE A 4 22.17 30.07 4.20
CA PHE A 4 20.75 30.41 4.13
C PHE A 4 20.58 31.89 4.52
N LEU A 5 20.31 32.74 3.53
CA LEU A 5 19.86 34.11 3.75
C LEU A 5 18.35 34.10 3.96
N SER A 6 17.90 34.06 5.22
CA SER A 6 16.53 34.46 5.56
C SER A 6 16.46 35.99 5.49
N CYS A 7 16.16 36.54 4.31
CA CYS A 7 15.94 37.98 4.17
C CYS A 7 14.62 38.40 4.83
N ARG A 8 14.68 39.07 5.99
CA ARG A 8 13.61 39.99 6.44
C ARG A 8 14.06 41.43 6.20
N GLY A 9 13.33 42.15 5.34
CA GLY A 9 13.54 43.58 5.03
C GLY A 9 12.98 43.96 3.65
N VAL A 10 12.58 45.22 3.47
CA VAL A 10 12.17 45.78 2.16
C VAL A 10 13.41 46.32 1.47
N LEU A 11 13.76 45.77 0.30
CA LEU A 11 14.91 46.20 -0.50
C LEU A 11 14.48 47.31 -1.47
N GLY A 12 14.94 48.53 -1.20
CA GLY A 12 14.82 49.66 -2.11
C GLY A 12 15.93 49.68 -3.19
N PRO A 13 15.80 50.52 -4.22
CA PRO A 13 16.74 50.60 -5.36
C PRO A 13 18.19 51.00 -5.00
N SER A 14 18.43 51.52 -3.80
CA SER A 14 19.76 51.85 -3.26
C SER A 14 20.39 50.72 -2.42
N GLY A 15 19.72 49.57 -2.27
CA GLY A 15 20.07 48.55 -1.28
C GLY A 15 19.63 48.95 0.14
N GLY A 16 19.41 47.95 0.99
CA GLY A 16 18.96 48.12 2.38
C GLY A 16 19.60 47.09 3.32
N PRO A 17 19.61 47.34 4.64
CA PRO A 17 20.19 46.42 5.61
C PRO A 17 19.38 45.13 5.67
N VAL A 18 20.08 43.99 5.65
CA VAL A 18 19.48 42.67 5.81
C VAL A 18 20.04 42.04 7.08
N ARG A 19 19.14 41.54 7.92
CA ARG A 19 19.48 40.92 9.21
C ARG A 19 19.64 39.42 9.00
N VAL A 20 20.82 38.87 9.30
CA VAL A 20 21.13 37.45 9.17
C VAL A 20 21.08 36.79 10.56
N HIS A 21 20.39 35.66 10.68
CA HIS A 21 20.31 34.90 11.93
C HIS A 21 21.39 33.81 11.99
N LYS A 22 21.97 33.63 13.18
CA LYS A 22 23.06 32.69 13.47
C LYS A 22 22.53 31.25 13.55
N LEU A 23 23.21 30.31 12.90
CA LEU A 23 23.16 28.89 13.26
C LEU A 23 24.26 28.62 14.30
N HIS A 24 23.93 27.92 15.38
CA HIS A 24 24.93 27.53 16.38
C HIS A 24 25.94 26.54 15.75
N GLY A 25 27.24 26.78 15.91
CA GLY A 25 28.27 25.77 15.62
C GLY A 25 29.44 26.14 14.68
N ARG A 26 29.54 27.36 14.13
CA ARG A 26 30.73 27.76 13.34
C ARG A 26 31.29 29.12 13.70
N TYR A 27 32.60 29.14 13.96
CA TYR A 27 33.44 30.33 14.07
C TYR A 27 34.47 30.22 12.93
N ASN A 28 34.48 31.17 12.00
CA ASN A 28 35.27 31.23 10.74
C ASN A 28 34.56 30.70 9.48
N TYR A 29 34.17 31.64 8.61
CA TYR A 29 33.64 31.36 7.27
C TYR A 29 34.59 31.93 6.22
N LEU A 30 34.98 31.09 5.25
CA LEU A 30 35.78 31.49 4.10
C LEU A 30 34.91 32.23 3.08
N SER A 31 35.51 33.20 2.36
CA SER A 31 34.85 33.91 1.25
C SER A 31 34.49 32.97 0.09
N SER A 32 33.38 33.25 -0.58
CA SER A 32 32.90 32.52 -1.77
C SER A 32 32.32 33.48 -2.80
N TYR A 33 32.54 33.19 -4.09
CA TYR A 33 31.94 33.93 -5.20
C TYR A 33 30.94 33.05 -5.95
N ALA A 34 29.69 33.49 -6.04
CA ALA A 34 28.65 32.80 -6.81
C ALA A 34 27.61 33.79 -7.34
N ASN A 35 27.19 33.62 -8.60
CA ASN A 35 26.11 34.38 -9.24
C ASN A 35 26.23 35.92 -9.13
N GLY A 36 27.45 36.45 -9.26
CA GLY A 36 27.72 37.89 -9.20
C GLY A 36 27.76 38.49 -7.79
N ILE A 37 27.71 37.64 -6.76
CA ILE A 37 27.78 38.03 -5.35
C ILE A 37 29.08 37.48 -4.76
N GLN A 38 29.91 38.39 -4.22
CA GLN A 38 31.15 38.04 -3.53
C GLN A 38 30.95 38.17 -2.02
N SER A 39 31.07 37.07 -1.27
CA SER A 39 31.14 37.14 0.19
C SER A 39 32.57 37.44 0.65
N GLN A 40 32.74 38.24 1.70
CA GLN A 40 34.05 38.49 2.32
C GLN A 40 34.34 37.46 3.42
N ALA A 41 35.62 37.13 3.62
CA ALA A 41 36.06 36.32 4.74
C ALA A 41 36.13 37.23 5.99
N LEU A 42 35.44 36.88 7.07
CA LEU A 42 35.34 37.73 8.26
C LEU A 42 35.74 36.97 9.53
N SER A 43 36.67 37.56 10.29
CA SER A 43 37.16 37.02 11.57
C SER A 43 36.35 37.51 12.79
N ARG A 44 35.66 38.65 12.71
CA ARG A 44 34.68 39.17 13.70
C ARG A 44 33.61 40.03 13.01
N TRP A 45 32.33 39.90 13.39
CA TRP A 45 31.21 40.51 12.67
C TRP A 45 30.67 41.80 13.30
N THR A 46 30.87 42.93 12.60
CA THR A 46 29.95 44.07 12.48
C THR A 46 30.00 44.62 11.04
N ALA A 47 28.87 44.52 10.33
CA ALA A 47 28.44 45.29 9.13
C ALA A 47 28.68 44.77 7.68
N SER A 48 27.53 44.65 6.98
CA SER A 48 27.18 45.02 5.58
C SER A 48 27.72 44.27 4.34
N PHE A 49 26.82 44.01 3.37
CA PHE A 49 27.08 43.46 2.03
C PHE A 49 26.45 44.31 0.91
N SER A 50 26.98 44.26 -0.32
CA SER A 50 26.46 44.96 -1.51
C SER A 50 25.88 43.99 -2.55
N LEU A 51 24.80 44.39 -3.22
CA LEU A 51 24.11 43.64 -4.27
C LEU A 51 24.15 44.41 -5.59
N THR A 52 24.29 43.72 -6.72
CA THR A 52 24.21 44.32 -8.07
C THR A 52 22.87 44.01 -8.76
N SER A 53 22.46 44.88 -9.68
CA SER A 53 21.07 45.30 -9.96
C SER A 53 20.18 44.38 -10.82
N ARG A 54 20.37 43.05 -10.84
CA ARG A 54 19.78 42.21 -11.92
C ARG A 54 18.64 41.23 -11.61
N TRP A 55 17.92 41.35 -10.50
CA TRP A 55 16.82 40.40 -10.20
C TRP A 55 15.53 41.10 -9.75
N ARG A 56 14.54 41.17 -10.67
CA ARG A 56 13.13 41.48 -10.40
C ARG A 56 12.30 40.30 -10.90
N HIS A 57 11.36 39.83 -10.07
CA HIS A 57 10.38 38.75 -10.30
C HIS A 57 10.88 37.32 -10.14
N PHE A 58 10.42 36.62 -9.10
CA PHE A 58 10.04 35.19 -9.15
C PHE A 58 9.35 34.77 -7.85
N CYS A 59 8.05 34.45 -7.90
CA CYS A 59 7.33 33.57 -6.95
C CYS A 59 5.93 33.27 -7.51
N GLN A 60 5.79 32.13 -8.19
CA GLN A 60 4.49 31.54 -8.52
C GLN A 60 4.62 30.02 -8.69
N HIS A 61 3.69 29.29 -8.05
CA HIS A 61 3.26 27.89 -8.24
C HIS A 61 3.77 26.72 -7.34
N ASP A 62 2.81 26.23 -6.55
CA ASP A 62 2.27 24.87 -6.30
C ASP A 62 3.12 23.68 -5.79
N ASN A 63 2.77 23.15 -4.59
CA ASN A 63 2.14 21.83 -4.35
C ASN A 63 2.04 21.48 -2.85
N THR A 64 1.30 20.42 -2.51
CA THR A 64 0.94 19.87 -1.18
C THR A 64 2.11 19.40 -0.31
N PHE A 65 2.18 19.84 0.96
CA PHE A 65 3.18 19.40 1.94
C PHE A 65 2.57 19.12 3.32
N VAL A 66 3.04 18.04 3.95
CA VAL A 66 3.06 17.86 5.40
C VAL A 66 4.47 18.25 5.85
N ASN A 67 4.58 19.20 6.78
CA ASN A 67 5.86 19.66 7.32
C ASN A 67 6.12 18.91 8.62
N ILE A 68 7.29 18.28 8.73
CA ILE A 68 7.68 17.60 9.97
C ILE A 68 9.13 17.95 10.28
N ASP A 69 9.31 18.91 11.18
CA ASP A 69 10.56 19.17 11.88
C ASP A 69 10.24 19.34 13.38
N MET A 70 10.87 18.49 14.19
CA MET A 70 10.97 18.45 15.67
C MET A 70 9.76 18.72 16.59
N ILE A 71 8.52 18.76 16.09
CA ILE A 71 7.32 18.72 16.93
C ILE A 71 6.33 17.78 16.26
N ARG A 72 5.66 16.91 17.03
CA ARG A 72 4.49 16.13 16.59
C ARG A 72 3.36 17.11 16.22
N SER A 73 3.50 17.78 15.09
CA SER A 73 2.69 18.92 14.69
C SER A 73 2.03 18.56 13.37
N ILE A 74 0.79 18.10 13.46
CA ILE A 74 -0.07 17.96 12.28
C ILE A 74 -0.56 19.37 11.92
N SER A 75 -0.13 19.90 10.76
CA SER A 75 -0.56 21.23 10.31
C SER A 75 -2.06 21.29 9.98
N PHE A 76 -2.60 20.21 9.41
CA PHE A 76 -4.02 20.01 9.12
C PHE A 76 -4.31 18.52 8.81
N LEU A 77 -5.55 18.07 9.06
CA LEU A 77 -6.03 16.70 8.83
C LEU A 77 -6.66 16.56 7.43
N LEU A 78 -6.98 15.32 7.02
CA LEU A 78 -7.62 15.02 5.73
C LEU A 78 -9.04 15.59 5.63
N THR A 79 -9.66 15.94 6.77
CA THR A 79 -11.01 16.51 6.85
C THR A 79 -11.03 18.04 6.78
N ASN A 80 -9.90 18.73 6.99
CA ASN A 80 -9.88 20.18 7.13
C ASN A 80 -10.23 20.95 5.85
N TYR A 81 -9.94 20.39 4.67
CA TYR A 81 -10.13 21.06 3.38
C TYR A 81 -10.77 20.14 2.36
N THR A 82 -11.82 20.62 1.69
CA THR A 82 -12.50 19.89 0.61
C THR A 82 -12.21 20.47 -0.77
N GLN A 83 -11.79 21.74 -0.84
CA GLN A 83 -11.43 22.42 -2.09
C GLN A 83 -9.91 22.53 -2.27
N PRO A 84 -9.37 22.22 -3.47
CA PRO A 84 -7.94 22.34 -3.74
C PRO A 84 -7.37 23.75 -3.49
N LYS A 85 -8.15 24.80 -3.78
CA LYS A 85 -7.72 26.19 -3.61
C LYS A 85 -7.43 26.54 -2.15
N GLU A 86 -8.27 26.10 -1.22
CA GLU A 86 -8.12 26.37 0.22
C GLU A 86 -6.92 25.62 0.78
N LEU A 87 -6.75 24.36 0.37
CA LEU A 87 -5.60 23.55 0.72
C LEU A 87 -4.30 24.23 0.26
N LEU A 88 -4.24 24.76 -0.97
CA LEU A 88 -3.07 25.50 -1.49
C LEU A 88 -2.72 26.73 -0.66
N PHE A 89 -3.69 27.42 -0.06
CA PHE A 89 -3.41 28.51 0.87
C PHE A 89 -2.86 27.98 2.19
N ALA A 90 -3.48 26.95 2.76
CA ALA A 90 -3.04 26.35 4.01
C ALA A 90 -1.58 25.89 3.95
N ILE A 91 -1.18 25.27 2.84
CA ILE A 91 0.20 24.82 2.60
C ILE A 91 1.20 25.97 2.64
N LYS A 92 0.85 27.14 2.09
CA LYS A 92 1.74 28.32 2.07
C LYS A 92 1.97 28.91 3.45
N GLU A 93 1.04 28.69 4.37
CA GLU A 93 1.10 29.18 5.76
C GLU A 93 1.80 28.21 6.71
N VAL A 94 2.23 27.04 6.23
CA VAL A 94 2.92 26.05 7.05
C VAL A 94 4.28 26.60 7.51
N ALA A 95 4.42 26.78 8.83
CA ALA A 95 5.63 27.32 9.44
C ALA A 95 6.79 26.31 9.43
N TYR A 96 8.01 26.80 9.15
CA TYR A 96 9.24 26.05 9.36
C TYR A 96 9.57 26.01 10.86
N LEU A 97 9.68 24.80 11.42
CA LEU A 97 9.90 24.59 12.86
C LEU A 97 11.39 24.38 13.21
N GLY A 98 12.17 23.83 12.27
CA GLY A 98 13.58 23.46 12.47
C GLY A 98 13.79 22.34 13.50
N GLY A 99 15.04 21.89 13.63
CA GLY A 99 15.47 20.89 14.61
C GLY A 99 16.04 19.62 13.96
N ASP A 100 16.00 18.51 14.70
CA ASP A 100 16.53 17.21 14.25
C ASP A 100 15.55 16.45 13.34
N THR A 101 16.09 15.79 12.31
CA THR A 101 15.36 15.01 11.31
C THR A 101 14.91 13.64 11.87
N ASN A 102 13.85 13.63 12.70
CA ASN A 102 13.26 12.41 13.30
C ASN A 102 12.21 11.77 12.37
N THR A 103 12.64 11.34 11.19
CA THR A 103 11.75 10.81 10.13
C THR A 103 11.02 9.53 10.56
N GLY A 104 11.64 8.65 11.34
CA GLY A 104 11.02 7.41 11.81
C GLY A 104 9.84 7.68 12.71
N LYS A 105 10.04 8.51 13.75
CA LYS A 105 8.95 8.94 14.65
C LYS A 105 7.83 9.66 13.91
N ALA A 106 8.16 10.45 12.88
CA ALA A 106 7.20 11.14 12.04
C ALA A 106 6.30 10.17 11.26
N ILE A 107 6.90 9.17 10.62
CA ILE A 107 6.19 8.10 9.91
C ILE A 107 5.28 7.35 10.88
N MET A 108 5.81 6.95 12.04
CA MET A 108 5.08 6.20 13.06
C MET A 108 3.85 6.98 13.56
N HIS A 109 4.04 8.24 13.97
CA HIS A 109 2.94 9.08 14.44
C HIS A 109 1.86 9.31 13.37
N THR A 110 2.27 9.51 12.12
CA THR A 110 1.34 9.68 11.00
C THR A 110 0.57 8.38 10.73
N ALA A 111 1.23 7.23 10.81
CA ALA A 111 0.59 5.93 10.63
C ALA A 111 -0.46 5.65 11.72
N GLU A 112 -0.17 5.99 12.97
CA GLU A 112 -1.06 5.77 14.12
C GLU A 112 -2.27 6.70 14.14
N SER A 113 -2.10 7.96 13.73
CA SER A 113 -3.09 9.02 14.00
C SER A 113 -3.72 9.63 12.75
N PHE A 114 -3.01 9.74 11.63
CA PHE A 114 -3.46 10.59 10.52
C PHE A 114 -4.49 9.90 9.61
N PHE A 115 -4.38 8.58 9.44
CA PHE A 115 -5.23 7.79 8.54
C PHE A 115 -6.44 7.14 9.23
N THR A 116 -6.78 7.56 10.45
CA THR A 116 -7.99 7.08 11.16
C THR A 116 -9.25 7.58 10.46
N GLN A 117 -10.39 6.89 10.66
CA GLN A 117 -11.66 7.33 10.07
C GLN A 117 -12.09 8.71 10.57
N GLU A 118 -11.89 8.98 11.86
CA GLU A 118 -12.18 10.29 12.48
C GLU A 118 -11.38 11.43 11.82
N ASN A 119 -10.17 11.14 11.36
CA ASN A 119 -9.27 12.10 10.72
C ASN A 119 -9.35 12.10 9.19
N GLY A 120 -10.36 11.44 8.60
CA GLY A 120 -10.66 11.47 7.16
C GLY A 120 -10.10 10.30 6.36
N GLY A 121 -9.59 9.26 7.02
CA GLY A 121 -9.27 7.99 6.41
C GLY A 121 -10.49 7.32 5.79
N ARG A 122 -10.43 7.02 4.48
CA ARG A 122 -11.55 6.40 3.74
C ARG A 122 -11.33 4.91 3.53
N ARG A 123 -12.37 4.10 3.76
CA ARG A 123 -12.38 2.67 3.42
C ARG A 123 -12.30 2.47 1.90
N GLY A 124 -11.63 1.41 1.44
CA GLY A 124 -11.50 1.07 0.02
C GLY A 124 -10.66 2.05 -0.82
N HIS A 125 -10.02 3.05 -0.20
CA HIS A 125 -9.13 4.00 -0.88
C HIS A 125 -7.68 3.77 -0.42
N PRO A 126 -6.69 3.84 -1.31
CA PRO A 126 -5.30 3.69 -0.92
C PRO A 126 -4.87 4.78 0.06
N ARG A 127 -4.11 4.38 1.08
CA ARG A 127 -3.46 5.30 2.00
C ARG A 127 -2.03 5.50 1.52
N VAL A 128 -1.67 6.76 1.25
CA VAL A 128 -0.34 7.11 0.73
C VAL A 128 0.28 8.16 1.65
N MET A 129 1.50 7.89 2.09
CA MET A 129 2.33 8.80 2.86
C MET A 129 3.53 9.19 2.00
N MET A 130 3.66 10.47 1.64
CA MET A 130 4.83 10.99 0.95
C MET A 130 5.74 11.68 1.97
N VAL A 131 6.92 11.11 2.18
CA VAL A 131 7.94 11.59 3.11
C VAL A 131 9.01 12.32 2.31
N LEU A 132 9.16 13.61 2.56
CA LEU A 132 10.13 14.47 1.88
C LEU A 132 11.27 14.77 2.84
N ILE A 133 12.50 14.47 2.43
CA ILE A 133 13.70 14.69 3.24
C ILE A 133 14.83 15.27 2.39
N ASP A 134 15.67 16.09 2.99
CA ASP A 134 16.80 16.76 2.33
C ASP A 134 18.17 16.30 2.85
N GLY A 135 18.16 15.22 3.62
CA GLY A 135 19.33 14.61 4.25
C GLY A 135 19.05 13.17 4.67
N TRP A 136 19.65 12.74 5.76
CA TRP A 136 19.45 11.41 6.34
C TRP A 136 18.71 11.50 7.68
N PRO A 137 17.90 10.49 8.01
CA PRO A 137 17.20 10.44 9.28
C PRO A 137 18.20 10.34 10.45
N SER A 138 17.81 10.93 11.58
CA SER A 138 18.55 10.84 12.84
C SER A 138 18.13 9.60 13.67
N ASP A 139 17.03 8.95 13.28
CA ASP A 139 16.43 7.77 13.90
C ASP A 139 16.28 6.61 12.91
N ASP A 140 15.87 5.45 13.44
CA ASP A 140 15.62 4.25 12.64
C ASP A 140 14.24 4.32 11.96
N LEU A 141 14.19 3.94 10.69
CA LEU A 141 12.98 3.95 9.88
C LEU A 141 12.30 2.58 9.81
N GLU A 142 13.01 1.51 10.19
CA GLU A 142 12.55 0.15 9.96
C GLU A 142 11.24 -0.14 10.69
N GLN A 143 11.18 0.10 12.00
CA GLN A 143 9.96 -0.13 12.80
C GLN A 143 8.78 0.73 12.33
N ALA A 144 9.04 2.00 12.01
CA ALA A 144 8.01 2.93 11.55
C ALA A 144 7.44 2.52 10.19
N ALA A 145 8.30 2.10 9.26
CA ALA A 145 7.90 1.59 7.96
C ALA A 145 7.14 0.27 8.07
N MET A 146 7.55 -0.63 8.98
CA MET A 146 6.78 -1.84 9.28
C MET A 146 5.38 -1.49 9.76
N LEU A 147 5.23 -0.61 10.76
CA LEU A 147 3.91 -0.20 11.26
C LEU A 147 3.04 0.42 10.17
N ALA A 148 3.60 1.33 9.37
CA ALA A 148 2.89 1.96 8.26
C ALA A 148 2.40 0.91 7.25
N ARG A 149 3.28 -0.04 6.88
CA ARG A 149 2.96 -1.14 5.98
C ARG A 149 1.84 -2.02 6.51
N GLU A 150 1.91 -2.41 7.79
CA GLU A 150 0.89 -3.22 8.44
C GLU A 150 -0.45 -2.49 8.56
N SER A 151 -0.41 -1.17 8.68
CA SER A 151 -1.58 -0.29 8.74
C SER A 151 -2.18 0.03 7.36
N GLY A 152 -1.74 -0.64 6.29
CA GLY A 152 -2.28 -0.41 4.96
C GLY A 152 -1.78 0.87 4.28
N ILE A 153 -0.65 1.43 4.73
CA ILE A 153 -0.11 2.71 4.24
C ILE A 153 1.10 2.48 3.34
N ASN A 154 1.05 3.08 2.15
CA ASN A 154 2.16 3.08 1.20
C ASN A 154 3.06 4.29 1.45
N VAL A 155 4.26 4.03 1.95
CA VAL A 155 5.26 5.06 2.23
C VAL A 155 6.11 5.30 0.97
N PHE A 156 6.09 6.53 0.46
CA PHE A 156 7.00 7.02 -0.57
C PHE A 156 8.06 7.89 0.08
N LEU A 157 9.33 7.53 -0.09
CA LEU A 157 10.43 8.33 0.41
C LEU A 157 11.07 9.12 -0.74
N VAL A 158 10.94 10.43 -0.66
CA VAL A 158 11.45 11.38 -1.65
C VAL A 158 12.62 12.13 -1.03
N SER A 159 13.82 11.79 -1.46
CA SER A 159 15.05 12.50 -1.07
C SER A 159 15.31 13.64 -2.04
N VAL A 160 15.62 14.83 -1.51
CA VAL A 160 15.97 16.02 -2.27
C VAL A 160 17.42 16.38 -1.98
N ALA A 161 18.25 16.47 -3.02
CA ALA A 161 19.70 16.65 -2.94
C ALA A 161 20.41 15.53 -2.14
N LYS A 162 21.12 14.65 -2.85
CA LYS A 162 21.90 13.58 -2.20
C LYS A 162 22.99 14.15 -1.29
N PRO A 163 23.38 13.41 -0.22
CA PRO A 163 24.57 13.74 0.56
C PRO A 163 25.78 13.90 -0.35
N ALA A 164 26.61 14.91 -0.10
CA ALA A 164 27.88 15.02 -0.80
C ALA A 164 28.80 13.83 -0.43
N PRO A 165 29.76 13.44 -1.28
CA PRO A 165 30.77 12.41 -0.99
C PRO A 165 31.38 12.51 0.42
N GLU A 166 31.64 13.74 0.89
CA GLU A 166 32.24 13.97 2.22
C GLU A 166 31.25 13.69 3.37
N GLU A 167 29.95 13.85 3.13
CA GLU A 167 28.87 13.72 4.12
C GLU A 167 28.41 12.26 4.28
N PHE A 168 28.71 11.37 3.33
CA PHE A 168 28.36 9.94 3.43
C PHE A 168 28.91 9.25 4.68
N SER A 169 30.01 9.76 5.23
CA SER A 169 30.60 9.24 6.47
C SER A 169 29.73 9.54 7.71
N MET A 170 28.86 10.55 7.64
CA MET A 170 27.97 10.98 8.72
C MET A 170 26.62 10.28 8.68
N VAL A 171 26.31 9.60 7.58
CA VAL A 171 25.09 8.80 7.42
C VAL A 171 25.21 7.54 8.27
N ARG A 172 24.44 7.48 9.37
CA ARG A 172 24.44 6.35 10.32
C ARG A 172 23.97 5.05 9.67
N ASP A 173 22.82 5.11 9.01
CA ASP A 173 22.25 3.99 8.28
C ASP A 173 22.27 4.32 6.79
N LYS A 174 23.10 3.65 6.00
CA LYS A 174 23.23 3.88 4.56
C LYS A 174 22.08 3.29 3.75
N GLU A 175 21.32 2.37 4.36
CA GLU A 175 20.21 1.67 3.73
C GLU A 175 18.85 2.20 4.19
N PHE A 176 18.83 3.33 4.91
CA PHE A 176 17.60 3.95 5.41
C PHE A 176 16.53 4.14 4.32
N MET A 177 16.94 4.47 3.08
CA MET A 177 16.01 4.61 1.96
C MET A 177 15.27 3.31 1.65
N LYS A 178 15.98 2.18 1.74
CA LYS A 178 15.42 0.83 1.50
C LYS A 178 14.52 0.41 2.66
N LYS A 179 14.93 0.71 3.89
CA LYS A 179 14.18 0.36 5.11
C LYS A 179 12.90 1.17 5.29
N ALA A 180 12.88 2.41 4.82
CA ALA A 180 11.71 3.28 4.90
C ALA A 180 10.57 2.86 3.97
N VAL A 181 10.91 2.16 2.89
CA VAL A 181 9.96 1.75 1.86
C VAL A 181 9.67 0.26 1.97
N CYS A 182 8.48 -0.10 1.58
CA CYS A 182 7.97 -1.47 1.63
C CYS A 182 8.66 -2.45 0.65
N LYS A 183 9.17 -1.97 -0.50
CA LYS A 183 9.87 -2.72 -1.54
C LYS A 183 10.99 -1.86 -2.14
N ASP A 184 12.20 -2.40 -2.19
CA ASP A 184 13.35 -1.75 -2.83
C ASP A 184 13.41 -2.07 -4.32
N ASN A 185 12.45 -1.53 -5.09
CA ASN A 185 12.37 -1.69 -6.54
C ASN A 185 12.47 -0.36 -7.30
N GLY A 186 12.84 0.72 -6.61
CA GLY A 186 12.92 2.08 -7.16
C GLY A 186 11.56 2.74 -7.45
N PHE A 187 10.43 2.11 -7.12
CA PHE A 187 9.09 2.70 -7.28
C PHE A 187 8.75 3.64 -6.12
N PHE A 188 8.91 3.15 -4.89
CA PHE A 188 8.58 3.86 -3.63
C PHE A 188 9.65 4.83 -3.16
N SER A 189 10.88 4.69 -3.67
CA SER A 189 11.95 5.65 -3.45
C SER A 189 12.09 6.57 -4.68
N TYR A 190 12.23 7.87 -4.43
CA TYR A 190 12.45 8.85 -5.47
C TYR A 190 13.55 9.83 -5.08
N LEU A 191 14.37 10.20 -6.05
CA LEU A 191 15.43 11.18 -5.86
C LEU A 191 15.18 12.41 -6.72
N ILE A 192 15.14 13.57 -6.07
CA ILE A 192 15.19 14.88 -6.72
C ILE A 192 16.63 15.39 -6.58
N PRO A 193 17.37 15.58 -7.68
CA PRO A 193 18.78 16.01 -7.60
C PRO A 193 18.96 17.41 -7.01
N SER A 194 17.98 18.29 -7.17
CA SER A 194 18.09 19.68 -6.76
C SER A 194 16.74 20.28 -6.39
N TRP A 195 16.73 21.11 -5.35
CA TRP A 195 15.61 21.96 -4.97
C TRP A 195 15.10 22.83 -6.13
N PHE A 196 16.02 23.30 -6.99
CA PHE A 196 15.67 24.16 -8.13
C PHE A 196 14.96 23.42 -9.27
N SER A 197 14.98 22.08 -9.28
CA SER A 197 14.32 21.27 -10.32
C SER A 197 13.07 20.55 -9.83
N THR A 198 12.63 20.77 -8.59
CA THR A 198 11.48 20.10 -7.95
C THR A 198 10.21 20.10 -8.82
N THR A 199 9.91 21.21 -9.48
CA THR A 199 8.75 21.34 -10.39
C THR A 199 8.75 20.34 -11.55
N LYS A 200 9.94 19.94 -12.05
CA LYS A 200 10.07 18.93 -13.12
C LYS A 200 9.70 17.52 -12.66
N HIS A 201 9.73 17.27 -11.35
CA HIS A 201 9.48 15.95 -10.76
C HIS A 201 8.03 15.75 -10.31
N VAL A 202 7.21 16.81 -10.29
CA VAL A 202 5.80 16.75 -9.88
C VAL A 202 5.01 15.73 -10.69
N LYS A 203 5.08 15.81 -12.03
CA LYS A 203 4.30 14.93 -12.92
C LYS A 203 4.71 13.45 -12.77
N PRO A 204 6.01 13.09 -12.83
CA PRO A 204 6.45 11.72 -12.56
C PRO A 204 6.04 11.19 -11.18
N LEU A 205 6.17 11.99 -10.13
CA LEU A 205 5.77 11.60 -8.77
C LEU A 205 4.27 11.36 -8.67
N THR A 206 3.47 12.25 -9.24
CA THR A 206 2.00 12.12 -9.27
C THR A 206 1.59 10.85 -10.01
N GLN A 207 2.22 10.55 -11.15
CA GLN A 207 1.94 9.32 -11.90
C GLN A 207 2.22 8.05 -11.08
N ARG A 208 3.30 8.03 -10.27
CA ARG A 208 3.60 6.90 -9.38
C ARG A 208 2.58 6.78 -8.25
N ILE A 209 2.26 7.88 -7.58
CA ILE A 209 1.33 7.91 -6.45
C ILE A 209 -0.09 7.52 -6.88
N CYS A 210 -0.52 7.90 -8.08
CA CYS A 210 -1.85 7.58 -8.61
C CYS A 210 -1.94 6.19 -9.27
N SER A 211 -0.83 5.42 -9.35
CA SER A 211 -0.82 4.08 -9.94
C SER A 211 -1.31 3.06 -8.93
N LEU A 212 -2.62 2.81 -8.90
CA LEU A 212 -3.26 1.88 -7.94
C LEU A 212 -2.63 0.49 -7.93
N ASP A 213 -2.35 -0.06 -9.12
CA ASP A 213 -1.68 -1.35 -9.30
C ASP A 213 -0.21 -1.34 -8.84
N GLY A 214 0.36 -0.17 -8.58
CA GLY A 214 1.71 -0.01 -8.05
C GLY A 214 1.76 0.05 -6.52
N LEU A 215 0.64 0.33 -5.84
CA LEU A 215 0.54 0.54 -4.38
C LEU A 215 0.41 -0.79 -3.60
N LEU A 216 1.12 -1.83 -4.03
CA LEU A 216 0.94 -3.22 -3.61
C LEU A 216 1.90 -3.66 -2.50
N CYS A 217 2.10 -2.76 -1.56
CA CYS A 217 3.23 -2.83 -0.65
C CYS A 217 2.79 -2.80 0.80
N SER A 218 1.73 -2.03 1.07
CA SER A 218 0.96 -2.11 2.29
C SER A 218 0.11 -3.37 2.34
N LYS A 219 -0.28 -3.84 3.54
CA LYS A 219 -1.30 -4.90 3.67
C LYS A 219 -2.60 -4.41 3.03
N THR A 220 -2.99 -5.01 1.92
CA THR A 220 -4.25 -4.77 1.22
C THR A 220 -4.97 -6.09 1.02
N CYS A 221 -6.23 -6.03 0.61
CA CYS A 221 -6.93 -7.26 0.23
C CYS A 221 -6.28 -7.97 -0.97
N TYR A 222 -5.54 -7.25 -1.83
CA TYR A 222 -4.96 -7.82 -3.04
C TYR A 222 -3.69 -8.63 -2.77
N ASN A 223 -3.01 -8.40 -1.64
CA ASN A 223 -1.71 -8.99 -1.32
C ASN A 223 -1.59 -9.54 0.11
N SER A 224 -2.65 -9.54 0.92
CA SER A 224 -2.62 -10.01 2.31
C SER A 224 -3.78 -10.95 2.61
N VAL A 225 -4.01 -11.88 1.68
CA VAL A 225 -5.10 -12.86 1.76
C VAL A 225 -4.60 -14.26 1.38
N ASN A 226 -5.13 -15.26 2.07
CA ASN A 226 -4.98 -16.66 1.75
C ASN A 226 -6.32 -17.15 1.17
N ILE A 227 -6.35 -17.50 -0.12
CA ILE A 227 -7.57 -17.90 -0.82
C ILE A 227 -7.49 -19.39 -1.15
N GLY A 228 -8.36 -20.17 -0.54
CA GLY A 228 -8.57 -21.57 -0.87
C GLY A 228 -9.74 -21.73 -1.84
N PHE A 229 -9.53 -22.55 -2.87
CA PHE A 229 -10.60 -22.98 -3.77
C PHE A 229 -11.02 -24.40 -3.45
N LEU A 230 -12.32 -24.60 -3.23
CA LEU A 230 -12.93 -25.91 -3.04
C LEU A 230 -13.78 -26.22 -4.27
N ILE A 231 -13.31 -27.16 -5.08
CA ILE A 231 -13.75 -27.35 -6.46
C ILE A 231 -14.50 -28.67 -6.58
N ASP A 232 -15.78 -28.60 -6.94
CA ASP A 232 -16.59 -29.77 -7.24
C ASP A 232 -16.14 -30.42 -8.56
N GLY A 233 -15.62 -31.64 -8.46
CA GLY A 233 -15.20 -32.48 -9.59
C GLY A 233 -16.16 -33.65 -9.84
N SER A 234 -17.40 -33.54 -9.37
CA SER A 234 -18.40 -34.60 -9.49
C SER A 234 -18.86 -34.84 -10.93
N SER A 235 -19.46 -35.99 -11.16
CA SER A 235 -19.92 -36.42 -12.49
C SER A 235 -20.99 -35.50 -13.10
N SER A 236 -21.76 -34.77 -12.27
CA SER A 236 -22.80 -33.84 -12.74
C SER A 236 -22.23 -32.59 -13.39
N VAL A 237 -21.06 -32.14 -12.95
CA VAL A 237 -20.35 -31.01 -13.56
C VAL A 237 -19.98 -31.37 -15.00
N GLY A 238 -19.24 -32.46 -15.21
CA GLY A 238 -18.72 -32.87 -16.51
C GLY A 238 -17.48 -32.08 -16.96
N ASP A 239 -16.62 -32.72 -17.75
CA ASP A 239 -15.29 -32.18 -18.14
C ASP A 239 -15.36 -30.80 -18.81
N GLY A 240 -16.35 -30.57 -19.69
CA GLY A 240 -16.51 -29.30 -20.39
C GLY A 240 -16.84 -28.13 -19.46
N ASN A 241 -17.75 -28.34 -18.51
CA ASN A 241 -18.12 -27.31 -17.53
C ASN A 241 -17.05 -27.13 -16.47
N PHE A 242 -16.33 -28.20 -16.12
CA PHE A 242 -15.20 -28.14 -15.18
C PHE A 242 -14.15 -27.13 -15.63
N ARG A 243 -13.87 -27.04 -16.94
CA ARG A 243 -12.96 -26.02 -17.49
C ARG A 243 -13.46 -24.59 -17.24
N MET A 244 -14.77 -24.34 -17.34
CA MET A 244 -15.35 -23.02 -17.03
C MET A 244 -15.22 -22.68 -15.54
N VAL A 245 -15.30 -23.68 -14.66
CA VAL A 245 -14.99 -23.51 -13.23
C VAL A 245 -13.52 -23.10 -13.06
N LEU A 246 -12.58 -23.79 -13.68
CA LEU A 246 -11.16 -23.42 -13.62
C LEU A 246 -10.88 -22.01 -14.19
N ASP A 247 -11.61 -21.59 -15.23
CA ASP A 247 -11.53 -20.24 -15.80
C ASP A 247 -12.03 -19.18 -14.83
N LEU A 248 -13.14 -19.42 -14.12
CA LEU A 248 -13.61 -18.56 -13.01
C LEU A 248 -12.52 -18.38 -11.95
N LEU A 249 -11.94 -19.48 -11.46
CA LEU A 249 -10.93 -19.45 -10.41
C LEU A 249 -9.65 -18.75 -10.88
N THR A 250 -9.28 -18.96 -12.14
CA THR A 250 -8.16 -18.26 -12.80
C THR A 250 -8.44 -16.75 -12.86
N GLY A 251 -9.65 -16.34 -13.23
CA GLY A 251 -10.05 -14.93 -13.30
C GLY A 251 -10.00 -14.23 -11.93
N ILE A 252 -10.43 -14.92 -10.87
CA ILE A 252 -10.29 -14.44 -9.49
C ILE A 252 -8.81 -14.29 -9.14
N SER A 253 -8.01 -15.34 -9.35
CA SER A 253 -6.58 -15.38 -9.00
C SER A 253 -5.77 -14.29 -9.70
N ARG A 254 -6.11 -13.92 -10.94
CA ARG A 254 -5.47 -12.82 -11.67
C ARG A 254 -5.62 -11.46 -10.99
N SER A 255 -6.68 -11.28 -10.21
CA SER A 255 -6.98 -10.01 -9.52
C SER A 255 -6.15 -9.81 -8.25
N PHE A 256 -5.46 -10.85 -7.76
CA PHE A 256 -4.63 -10.79 -6.55
C PHE A 256 -3.15 -10.90 -6.88
N ASP A 257 -2.28 -10.37 -6.01
CA ASP A 257 -0.83 -10.32 -6.19
C ASP A 257 -0.16 -11.50 -5.50
N ILE A 258 -0.24 -12.62 -6.18
CA ILE A 258 0.31 -13.89 -5.73
C ILE A 258 1.84 -13.84 -5.75
N SER A 259 2.44 -13.96 -4.57
CA SER A 259 3.89 -14.02 -4.35
C SER A 259 4.21 -14.56 -2.95
N ASP A 260 5.48 -14.85 -2.67
CA ASP A 260 5.96 -15.28 -1.33
C ASP A 260 5.53 -14.41 -0.16
N VAL A 261 5.40 -13.11 -0.41
CA VAL A 261 5.07 -12.09 0.58
C VAL A 261 3.71 -11.43 0.30
N GLY A 262 2.95 -12.00 -0.64
CA GLY A 262 1.71 -11.44 -1.16
C GLY A 262 0.50 -12.32 -0.84
N ALA A 263 -0.43 -12.38 -1.79
CA ALA A 263 -1.55 -13.30 -1.67
C ALA A 263 -1.09 -14.75 -1.89
N HIS A 264 -1.73 -15.67 -1.19
CA HIS A 264 -1.47 -17.11 -1.32
C HIS A 264 -2.74 -17.79 -1.82
N ILE A 265 -2.60 -18.71 -2.78
CA ILE A 265 -3.72 -19.47 -3.30
C ILE A 265 -3.47 -20.96 -3.23
N GLY A 266 -4.52 -21.73 -3.00
CA GLY A 266 -4.46 -23.19 -2.97
C GLY A 266 -5.77 -23.80 -3.41
N ALA A 267 -5.74 -25.05 -3.83
CA ALA A 267 -6.89 -25.72 -4.42
C ALA A 267 -7.08 -27.14 -3.87
N VAL A 268 -8.31 -27.44 -3.52
CA VAL A 268 -8.79 -28.80 -3.20
C VAL A 268 -9.91 -29.12 -4.18
N GLN A 269 -9.79 -30.25 -4.86
CA GLN A 269 -10.88 -30.81 -5.63
C GLN A 269 -11.58 -31.89 -4.80
N PHE A 270 -12.90 -32.03 -4.94
CA PHE A 270 -13.65 -33.04 -4.20
C PHE A 270 -14.71 -33.74 -5.06
N THR A 271 -14.94 -35.01 -4.72
CA THR A 271 -16.11 -35.79 -5.11
C THR A 271 -16.72 -36.46 -3.86
N TYR A 272 -16.70 -37.80 -3.77
CA TYR A 272 -16.77 -38.52 -2.48
C TYR A 272 -15.45 -38.40 -1.71
N ASP A 273 -14.33 -38.40 -2.44
CA ASP A 273 -12.98 -38.24 -1.92
C ASP A 273 -12.47 -36.81 -2.14
N GLN A 274 -11.54 -36.36 -1.30
CA GLN A 274 -10.93 -35.04 -1.41
C GLN A 274 -9.48 -35.17 -1.85
N ARG A 275 -9.06 -34.33 -2.81
CA ARG A 275 -7.68 -34.27 -3.29
C ARG A 275 -7.14 -32.85 -3.13
N LEU A 276 -6.05 -32.71 -2.40
CA LEU A 276 -5.27 -31.47 -2.40
C LEU A 276 -4.51 -31.40 -3.73
N GLU A 277 -4.87 -30.45 -4.58
CA GLU A 277 -4.18 -30.23 -5.86
C GLU A 277 -2.86 -29.51 -5.63
N PHE A 278 -2.91 -28.46 -4.82
CA PHE A 278 -1.74 -27.74 -4.30
C PHE A 278 -2.13 -26.90 -3.08
N GLY A 279 -1.19 -26.73 -2.16
CA GLY A 279 -1.33 -25.93 -0.94
C GLY A 279 -1.11 -24.43 -1.17
N LEU A 280 -1.46 -23.63 -0.15
CA LEU A 280 -1.35 -22.16 -0.18
C LEU A 280 0.06 -21.63 -0.49
N PHE A 281 1.11 -22.41 -0.16
CA PHE A 281 2.51 -21.99 -0.24
C PHE A 281 3.32 -22.74 -1.30
N ASP A 282 2.66 -23.51 -2.17
CA ASP A 282 3.35 -24.34 -3.18
C ASP A 282 3.75 -23.54 -4.42
N HIS A 283 3.14 -22.37 -4.64
CA HIS A 283 3.40 -21.50 -5.79
C HIS A 283 3.77 -20.08 -5.35
N HIS A 284 4.96 -19.65 -5.74
CA HIS A 284 5.60 -18.40 -5.28
C HIS A 284 5.41 -17.22 -6.25
N ASN A 285 4.72 -17.42 -7.38
CA ASN A 285 4.39 -16.38 -8.33
C ASN A 285 3.04 -16.63 -9.00
N LYS A 286 2.46 -15.55 -9.53
CA LYS A 286 1.13 -15.52 -10.15
C LYS A 286 1.00 -16.45 -11.36
N GLU A 287 2.02 -16.53 -12.21
CA GLU A 287 1.95 -17.33 -13.44
C GLU A 287 1.91 -18.84 -13.15
N ASP A 288 2.77 -19.30 -12.23
CA ASP A 288 2.81 -20.71 -11.83
C ASP A 288 1.50 -21.14 -11.17
N ALA A 289 0.95 -20.30 -10.28
CA ALA A 289 -0.30 -20.60 -9.59
C ALA A 289 -1.50 -20.66 -10.57
N ILE A 290 -1.54 -19.76 -11.57
CA ILE A 290 -2.54 -19.80 -12.65
C ILE A 290 -2.37 -21.07 -13.51
N ASN A 291 -1.13 -21.43 -13.84
CA ASN A 291 -0.85 -22.62 -14.64
C ASN A 291 -1.21 -23.90 -13.89
N ALA A 292 -0.99 -23.95 -12.58
CA ALA A 292 -1.40 -25.05 -11.72
C ALA A 292 -2.92 -25.22 -11.72
N LEU A 293 -3.69 -24.15 -11.51
CA LEU A 293 -5.16 -24.18 -11.59
C LEU A 293 -5.67 -24.76 -12.91
N LYS A 294 -5.13 -24.28 -14.03
CA LYS A 294 -5.55 -24.73 -15.38
C LYS A 294 -5.23 -26.20 -15.67
N ARG A 295 -4.29 -26.79 -14.94
CA ARG A 295 -3.84 -28.18 -15.13
C ARG A 295 -4.50 -29.17 -14.19
N ILE A 296 -5.37 -28.71 -13.29
CA ILE A 296 -6.13 -29.58 -12.40
C ILE A 296 -6.95 -30.55 -13.27
N PRO A 297 -6.73 -31.88 -13.15
CA PRO A 297 -7.47 -32.84 -13.96
C PRO A 297 -8.84 -33.07 -13.34
N TYR A 298 -9.86 -33.10 -14.20
CA TYR A 298 -11.24 -33.40 -13.82
C TYR A 298 -11.32 -34.79 -13.15
N MET A 299 -11.98 -34.83 -12.00
CA MET A 299 -12.37 -36.06 -11.32
C MET A 299 -13.70 -36.59 -11.87
N SER A 300 -14.27 -37.59 -11.22
CA SER A 300 -15.65 -38.04 -11.47
C SER A 300 -16.09 -38.81 -10.24
N GLY A 301 -17.33 -38.63 -9.81
CA GLY A 301 -17.86 -39.20 -8.58
C GLY A 301 -19.08 -38.44 -8.08
N GLY A 302 -19.47 -38.68 -6.82
CA GLY A 302 -20.53 -37.91 -6.15
C GLY A 302 -20.02 -36.61 -5.55
N THR A 303 -20.84 -35.99 -4.69
CA THR A 303 -20.63 -34.63 -4.19
C THR A 303 -20.72 -34.61 -2.65
N ALA A 304 -19.60 -34.69 -1.94
CA ALA A 304 -19.52 -34.63 -0.48
C ALA A 304 -18.89 -33.30 -0.01
N THR A 305 -19.67 -32.23 -0.10
CA THR A 305 -19.24 -30.86 0.18
C THR A 305 -18.89 -30.63 1.66
N GLY A 306 -19.61 -31.25 2.60
CA GLY A 306 -19.35 -31.11 4.04
C GLY A 306 -17.98 -31.68 4.45
N ALA A 307 -17.69 -32.90 3.99
CA ALA A 307 -16.39 -33.54 4.12
C ALA A 307 -15.29 -32.72 3.43
N ALA A 308 -15.58 -32.16 2.25
CA ALA A 308 -14.66 -31.30 1.52
C ALA A 308 -14.30 -30.01 2.28
N ILE A 309 -15.26 -29.34 2.91
CA ILE A 309 -15.01 -28.17 3.77
C ILE A 309 -14.12 -28.58 4.95
N THR A 310 -14.43 -29.70 5.61
CA THR A 310 -13.63 -30.22 6.72
C THR A 310 -12.18 -30.49 6.27
N TYR A 311 -12.01 -31.18 5.15
CA TYR A 311 -10.68 -31.47 4.60
C TYR A 311 -9.90 -30.21 4.26
N ALA A 312 -10.53 -29.20 3.65
CA ALA A 312 -9.90 -27.92 3.34
C ALA A 312 -9.42 -27.21 4.62
N THR A 313 -10.24 -27.17 5.68
CA THR A 313 -9.82 -26.56 6.96
C THR A 313 -8.61 -27.27 7.56
N GLN A 314 -8.56 -28.61 7.50
CA GLN A 314 -7.53 -29.41 8.15
C GLN A 314 -6.23 -29.53 7.36
N ASN A 315 -6.29 -29.45 6.02
CA ASN A 315 -5.15 -29.70 5.15
C ASN A 315 -4.70 -28.46 4.39
N LEU A 316 -5.64 -27.72 3.78
CA LEU A 316 -5.32 -26.52 3.02
C LEU A 316 -5.01 -25.33 3.94
N PHE A 317 -5.82 -25.11 4.96
CA PHE A 317 -5.63 -24.05 5.96
C PHE A 317 -4.87 -24.51 7.21
N ARG A 318 -4.19 -25.66 7.17
CA ARG A 318 -3.41 -26.17 8.30
C ARG A 318 -2.28 -25.24 8.73
N ARG A 319 -1.63 -24.62 7.74
CA ARG A 319 -0.60 -23.62 7.91
C ARG A 319 -1.07 -22.41 7.11
N THR A 320 -1.43 -21.35 7.80
CA THR A 320 -1.79 -20.09 7.16
C THR A 320 -0.70 -19.07 7.45
N GLY A 321 -0.26 -18.40 6.39
CA GLY A 321 0.66 -17.27 6.48
C GLY A 321 -0.07 -16.02 6.99
N PRO A 322 0.65 -14.90 7.13
CA PRO A 322 0.05 -13.64 7.51
C PRO A 322 -1.00 -13.21 6.48
N GLY A 323 -2.19 -12.85 6.94
CA GLY A 323 -3.29 -12.46 6.06
C GLY A 323 -4.59 -13.13 6.48
N ARG A 324 -5.66 -12.80 5.75
CA ARG A 324 -6.99 -13.33 6.05
C ARG A 324 -7.34 -14.53 5.18
N ASN A 325 -8.03 -15.49 5.79
CA ASN A 325 -8.36 -16.75 5.15
C ASN A 325 -9.76 -16.68 4.52
N PHE A 326 -9.81 -16.97 3.23
CA PHE A 326 -11.04 -17.01 2.43
C PHE A 326 -11.14 -18.36 1.74
N LEU A 327 -12.32 -18.99 1.79
CA LEU A 327 -12.61 -20.23 1.09
C LEU A 327 -13.72 -19.97 0.08
N ILE A 328 -13.47 -20.24 -1.20
CA ILE A 328 -14.48 -20.16 -2.25
C ILE A 328 -14.87 -21.58 -2.63
N VAL A 329 -16.14 -21.92 -2.38
CA VAL A 329 -16.73 -23.22 -2.71
C VAL A 329 -17.51 -23.09 -4.01
N VAL A 330 -17.19 -23.92 -5.00
CA VAL A 330 -17.91 -23.99 -6.28
C VAL A 330 -18.52 -25.38 -6.42
N THR A 331 -19.85 -25.47 -6.62
CA THR A 331 -20.59 -26.74 -6.76
C THR A 331 -21.79 -26.60 -7.69
N ASP A 332 -22.18 -27.68 -8.38
CA ASP A 332 -23.32 -27.69 -9.30
C ASP A 332 -24.55 -28.46 -8.79
N GLY A 333 -24.44 -29.08 -7.61
CA GLY A 333 -25.44 -30.04 -7.13
C GLY A 333 -25.64 -30.05 -5.62
N GLN A 334 -26.58 -30.89 -5.19
CA GLN A 334 -26.85 -31.13 -3.78
C GLN A 334 -25.75 -31.99 -3.15
N SER A 335 -25.32 -31.64 -1.94
CA SER A 335 -24.36 -32.45 -1.19
C SER A 335 -25.02 -33.72 -0.63
N TYR A 336 -24.29 -34.83 -0.59
CA TYR A 336 -24.73 -36.08 0.04
C TYR A 336 -24.58 -36.08 1.58
N ASP A 337 -23.92 -35.06 2.14
CA ASP A 337 -23.64 -34.89 3.57
C ASP A 337 -24.04 -33.50 4.09
N ASP A 338 -24.06 -33.32 5.42
CA ASP A 338 -24.40 -32.02 6.02
C ASP A 338 -23.26 -31.01 5.86
N VAL A 339 -23.58 -29.86 5.28
CA VAL A 339 -22.62 -28.77 5.05
C VAL A 339 -22.55 -27.76 6.21
N ARG A 340 -23.57 -27.71 7.09
CA ARG A 340 -23.72 -26.69 8.14
C ARG A 340 -22.67 -26.85 9.22
N GLY A 341 -22.51 -28.05 9.77
CA GLY A 341 -21.53 -28.34 10.81
C GLY A 341 -20.10 -27.97 10.38
N PRO A 342 -19.62 -28.50 9.23
CA PRO A 342 -18.31 -28.17 8.67
C PRO A 342 -18.11 -26.67 8.40
N ALA A 343 -19.10 -26.00 7.80
CA ALA A 343 -19.01 -24.58 7.52
C ALA A 343 -18.90 -23.75 8.81
N MET A 344 -19.70 -24.03 9.82
CA MET A 344 -19.58 -23.35 11.13
C MET A 344 -18.22 -23.57 11.79
N ALA A 345 -17.65 -24.77 11.65
CA ALA A 345 -16.32 -25.06 12.18
C ALA A 345 -15.24 -24.23 11.47
N ALA A 346 -15.31 -24.10 10.14
CA ALA A 346 -14.42 -23.26 9.35
C ALA A 346 -14.54 -21.77 9.74
N LEU A 347 -15.76 -21.26 9.92
CA LEU A 347 -16.01 -19.89 10.37
C LEU A 347 -15.36 -19.60 11.74
N LYS A 348 -15.48 -20.55 12.68
CA LYS A 348 -14.84 -20.44 14.00
C LYS A 348 -13.30 -20.42 13.93
N GLN A 349 -12.71 -20.94 12.87
CA GLN A 349 -11.26 -20.85 12.60
C GLN A 349 -10.86 -19.56 11.86
N GLY A 350 -11.79 -18.61 11.68
CA GLY A 350 -11.54 -17.34 11.00
C GLY A 350 -11.49 -17.44 9.47
N ILE A 351 -12.03 -18.52 8.89
CA ILE A 351 -12.11 -18.70 7.44
C ILE A 351 -13.46 -18.15 6.97
N THR A 352 -13.44 -17.13 6.11
CA THR A 352 -14.64 -16.57 5.49
C THR A 352 -15.00 -17.36 4.23
N ILE A 353 -16.23 -17.86 4.13
CA ILE A 353 -16.69 -18.74 3.05
C ILE A 353 -17.57 -17.97 2.06
N PHE A 354 -17.20 -18.05 0.80
CA PHE A 354 -18.02 -17.67 -0.34
C PHE A 354 -18.51 -18.93 -1.06
N SER A 355 -19.78 -18.98 -1.42
CA SER A 355 -20.38 -20.13 -2.12
C SER A 355 -20.88 -19.73 -3.50
N VAL A 356 -20.47 -20.48 -4.51
CA VAL A 356 -20.87 -20.29 -5.90
C VAL A 356 -21.58 -21.56 -6.36
N GLY A 357 -22.90 -21.48 -6.46
CA GLY A 357 -23.73 -22.54 -7.02
C GLY A 357 -23.96 -22.37 -8.51
N VAL A 358 -24.00 -23.48 -9.22
CA VAL A 358 -24.33 -23.53 -10.65
C VAL A 358 -25.47 -24.51 -10.89
N ALA A 359 -26.21 -24.31 -11.98
CA ALA A 359 -27.23 -25.22 -12.49
C ALA A 359 -28.33 -25.53 -11.48
N TRP A 360 -28.23 -26.64 -10.76
CA TRP A 360 -29.26 -27.16 -9.86
C TRP A 360 -28.79 -27.19 -8.40
N ALA A 361 -27.67 -26.53 -8.07
CA ALA A 361 -27.18 -26.37 -6.71
C ALA A 361 -28.26 -25.76 -5.78
N PRO A 362 -28.62 -26.41 -4.65
CA PRO A 362 -29.65 -25.92 -3.75
C PRO A 362 -29.26 -24.61 -3.07
N MET A 363 -30.06 -23.55 -3.25
CA MET A 363 -29.80 -22.23 -2.67
C MET A 363 -29.68 -22.27 -1.14
N ASP A 364 -30.48 -23.11 -0.47
CA ASP A 364 -30.45 -23.24 0.99
C ASP A 364 -29.13 -23.83 1.49
N ASP A 365 -28.56 -24.80 0.77
CA ASP A 365 -27.25 -25.37 1.10
C ASP A 365 -26.15 -24.35 0.88
N LEU A 366 -26.19 -23.61 -0.24
CA LEU A 366 -25.22 -22.53 -0.52
C LEU A 366 -25.23 -21.47 0.58
N LYS A 367 -26.41 -21.01 0.99
CA LYS A 367 -26.58 -20.06 2.10
C LYS A 367 -26.13 -20.68 3.42
N ALA A 368 -26.42 -21.94 3.67
CA ALA A 368 -26.06 -22.62 4.90
C ALA A 368 -24.54 -22.65 5.12
N MET A 369 -23.75 -22.83 4.05
CA MET A 369 -22.29 -22.87 4.14
C MET A 369 -21.58 -21.51 3.99
N SER A 370 -22.21 -20.52 3.35
CA SER A 370 -21.64 -19.16 3.19
C SER A 370 -21.43 -18.41 4.52
N SER A 371 -20.49 -17.47 4.58
CA SER A 371 -20.36 -16.50 5.69
C SER A 371 -21.46 -15.44 5.69
N GLU A 372 -21.56 -14.70 6.80
CA GLU A 372 -22.42 -13.51 6.88
C GLU A 372 -21.75 -12.27 6.24
N PRO A 373 -22.50 -11.37 5.57
CA PRO A 373 -23.93 -11.49 5.30
C PRO A 373 -24.20 -12.41 4.10
N LYS A 374 -25.15 -13.36 4.26
CA LYS A 374 -25.44 -14.43 3.28
C LYS A 374 -25.64 -13.92 1.85
N ASP A 375 -26.40 -12.85 1.68
CA ASP A 375 -26.76 -12.31 0.34
C ASP A 375 -25.55 -11.77 -0.44
N SER A 376 -24.42 -11.51 0.21
CA SER A 376 -23.18 -11.08 -0.44
C SER A 376 -22.10 -12.15 -0.53
N HIS A 377 -22.35 -13.30 0.11
CA HIS A 377 -21.43 -14.45 0.12
C HIS A 377 -21.93 -15.62 -0.71
N THR A 378 -23.21 -15.61 -1.07
CA THR A 378 -23.84 -16.64 -1.89
C THR A 378 -24.08 -16.14 -3.31
N PHE A 379 -23.56 -16.85 -4.30
CA PHE A 379 -23.72 -16.59 -5.72
C PHE A 379 -24.37 -17.79 -6.41
N PHE A 380 -25.24 -17.54 -7.38
CA PHE A 380 -25.93 -18.60 -8.11
C PHE A 380 -26.17 -18.21 -9.56
N THR A 381 -25.87 -19.13 -10.48
CA THR A 381 -26.21 -19.03 -11.90
C THR A 381 -26.82 -20.33 -12.40
N ARG A 382 -27.74 -20.25 -13.36
CA ARG A 382 -28.35 -21.45 -13.98
C ARG A 382 -27.42 -22.15 -14.97
N GLU A 383 -26.44 -21.43 -15.51
CA GLU A 383 -25.52 -21.93 -16.54
C GLU A 383 -24.07 -21.61 -16.16
N PHE A 384 -23.15 -22.51 -16.49
CA PHE A 384 -21.71 -22.35 -16.25
C PHE A 384 -21.12 -21.14 -16.99
N THR A 385 -21.67 -20.79 -18.14
CA THR A 385 -21.31 -19.57 -18.90
C THR A 385 -21.55 -18.28 -18.11
N GLY A 386 -22.40 -18.31 -17.08
CA GLY A 386 -22.67 -17.17 -16.21
C GLY A 386 -21.61 -16.95 -15.13
N LEU A 387 -20.70 -17.91 -14.90
CA LEU A 387 -19.72 -17.86 -13.80
C LEU A 387 -18.81 -16.64 -13.88
N GLU A 388 -18.34 -16.27 -15.07
CA GLU A 388 -17.42 -15.14 -15.26
C GLU A 388 -17.95 -13.82 -14.67
N LYS A 389 -19.28 -13.64 -14.63
CA LYS A 389 -19.93 -12.44 -14.09
C LYS A 389 -19.71 -12.27 -12.58
N PHE A 390 -19.34 -13.34 -11.87
CA PHE A 390 -19.08 -13.31 -10.43
C PHE A 390 -17.66 -12.89 -10.07
N ILE A 391 -16.70 -12.95 -10.99
CA ILE A 391 -15.30 -12.53 -10.73
C ILE A 391 -15.24 -11.14 -10.06
N PRO A 392 -15.81 -10.06 -10.65
CA PRO A 392 -15.74 -8.74 -10.03
C PRO A 392 -16.55 -8.62 -8.74
N GLN A 393 -17.53 -9.50 -8.49
CA GLN A 393 -18.35 -9.49 -7.27
C GLN A 393 -17.61 -10.18 -6.12
N LEU A 394 -17.03 -11.36 -6.39
CA LEU A 394 -16.22 -12.12 -5.43
C LEU A 394 -14.98 -11.34 -4.99
N VAL A 395 -14.26 -10.73 -5.93
CA VAL A 395 -13.08 -9.89 -5.60
C VAL A 395 -13.49 -8.70 -4.72
N ARG A 396 -14.62 -8.04 -5.02
CA ARG A 396 -15.15 -6.95 -4.18
C ARG A 396 -15.59 -7.44 -2.80
N GLY A 397 -16.23 -8.60 -2.71
CA GLY A 397 -16.63 -9.23 -1.45
C GLY A 397 -15.43 -9.52 -0.56
N ILE A 398 -14.43 -10.23 -1.09
CA ILE A 398 -13.17 -10.53 -0.38
C ILE A 398 -12.51 -9.24 0.12
N CYS A 399 -12.43 -8.22 -0.72
CA CYS A 399 -11.83 -6.94 -0.35
C CYS A 399 -12.63 -6.16 0.70
N ARG A 400 -13.96 -6.15 0.61
CA ARG A 400 -14.82 -5.56 1.64
C ARG A 400 -14.57 -6.27 2.97
N ASP A 401 -14.70 -7.59 2.99
CA ASP A 401 -14.60 -8.34 4.23
C ASP A 401 -13.23 -8.19 4.84
N PHE A 402 -12.15 -8.23 4.04
CA PHE A 402 -10.77 -7.94 4.47
C PHE A 402 -10.69 -6.65 5.30
N THR A 403 -11.39 -5.59 4.88
CA THR A 403 -11.38 -4.29 5.57
C THR A 403 -12.29 -4.18 6.79
N GLU A 404 -13.31 -5.03 6.94
CA GLU A 404 -14.29 -4.91 8.02
C GLU A 404 -13.85 -5.57 9.34
N ASN A 405 -12.90 -6.51 9.31
CA ASN A 405 -12.33 -7.11 10.53
C ASN A 405 -10.90 -6.62 10.84
N ASN A 406 -10.51 -5.46 10.30
CA ASN A 406 -9.35 -4.66 10.73
C ASN A 406 -9.86 -3.37 11.35
#